data_AF-A0A950RA26-F1
#
_entry.id   AF-A0A950RA26-F1
#
_cell.length_a   1.000
_cell.length_b   1.000
_cell.length_c   1.000
_cell.angle_alpha   90.00
_cell.angle_beta   90.00
_cell.angle_gamma   90.00
#
_symmetry.space_group_name_H-M   'P 1'
#
loop_
_entity.id
_entity.type
_entity.pdbx_description
1 polymer ?
#
loop_
_entity_poly.entity_id
_entity_poly.type
_entity_poly.pdbx_seq_one_letter_code
_entity_poly.pdbx_strand_id
1 'polypeptide(L)'
;MTSDPLPLGQGLFGRLRRDTGTVWDGYVAHDFVRALGRGTLPEAAFRHFLIQDYLFLIHFARAHALAGFKATQLADIRAAAAAVTAIVDVEMPLHVSYCAAWGLSEEQMAGAPEAMETMAYTRFVLERGLAGDLLDLQVALAPCLVGYGESGERLLADPATRRDGNPYGEWI
;
A
#
# COMPACT_ATOMS: atom_id res chain seq x y z
N MET A 1 -16.24 -13.69 -10.49
CA MET A 1 -16.91 -12.37 -10.45
C MET A 1 -15.95 -11.38 -11.09
N THR A 2 -16.30 -10.82 -12.25
CA THR A 2 -15.54 -9.71 -12.82
C THR A 2 -15.85 -8.49 -11.97
N SER A 3 -14.90 -8.04 -11.16
CA SER A 3 -15.00 -6.74 -10.49
C SER A 3 -15.05 -5.66 -11.56
N ASP A 4 -15.95 -4.68 -11.40
CA ASP A 4 -15.91 -3.48 -12.24
C ASP A 4 -14.53 -2.83 -12.09
N PRO A 5 -13.89 -2.40 -13.20
CA PRO A 5 -12.58 -1.78 -13.13
C PRO A 5 -12.65 -0.53 -12.27
N LEU A 6 -11.60 -0.28 -11.48
CA LEU A 6 -11.52 0.90 -10.63
C LEU A 6 -11.81 2.17 -11.47
N PRO A 7 -12.66 3.11 -10.99
CA PRO A 7 -13.04 4.31 -11.74
C PRO A 7 -11.93 5.38 -11.75
N LEU A 8 -10.72 4.99 -12.13
CA LEU A 8 -9.48 5.76 -12.01
C LEU A 8 -9.41 6.99 -12.92
N GLY A 9 -10.30 7.09 -13.92
CA GLY A 9 -10.34 8.21 -14.86
C GLY A 9 -11.18 9.41 -14.40
N GLN A 10 -12.00 9.25 -13.36
CA GLN A 10 -13.04 10.21 -12.99
C GLN A 10 -12.71 10.99 -11.71
N GLY A 11 -13.46 12.08 -11.48
CA GLY A 11 -13.37 12.86 -10.24
C GLY A 11 -12.04 13.59 -10.02
N LEU A 12 -11.78 13.96 -8.76
CA LEU A 12 -10.54 14.63 -8.36
C LEU A 12 -9.33 13.71 -8.52
N PHE A 13 -9.43 12.46 -8.03
CA PHE A 13 -8.35 11.48 -8.13
C PHE A 13 -7.90 11.26 -9.58
N GLY A 14 -8.84 11.06 -10.52
CA GLY A 14 -8.48 10.83 -11.91
C GLY A 14 -7.79 12.01 -12.59
N ARG A 15 -8.08 13.25 -12.16
CA ARG A 15 -7.30 14.43 -12.60
C ARG A 15 -5.89 14.39 -12.02
N LEU A 16 -5.75 14.24 -10.71
CA LEU A 16 -4.45 14.17 -10.03
C LEU A 16 -3.56 13.06 -10.61
N ARG A 17 -4.11 11.87 -10.82
CA ARG A 17 -3.42 10.74 -11.47
C ARG A 17 -2.91 11.12 -12.86
N ARG A 18 -3.73 11.76 -13.70
CA ARG A 18 -3.27 12.22 -15.03
C ARG A 18 -2.16 13.26 -14.94
N ASP A 19 -2.25 14.17 -13.98
CA ASP A 19 -1.29 15.27 -13.81
C ASP A 19 0.09 14.78 -13.34
N THR A 20 0.17 13.57 -12.75
CA THR A 20 1.47 12.93 -12.43
C THR A 20 2.21 12.38 -13.66
N GLY A 21 1.56 12.33 -14.82
CA GLY A 21 2.17 11.86 -16.08
C GLY A 21 2.73 10.44 -15.98
N THR A 22 3.96 10.25 -16.46
CA THR A 22 4.61 8.93 -16.52
C THR A 22 5.04 8.37 -15.16
N VAL A 23 5.05 9.20 -14.10
CA VAL A 23 5.44 8.77 -12.76
C VAL A 23 4.46 7.72 -12.23
N TRP A 24 3.16 7.91 -12.45
CA TRP A 24 2.16 6.94 -12.03
C TRP A 24 2.29 5.61 -12.75
N ASP A 25 2.45 5.64 -14.08
CA ASP A 25 2.63 4.41 -14.85
C ASP A 25 3.93 3.67 -14.47
N GLY A 26 4.99 4.42 -14.14
CA GLY A 26 6.23 3.86 -13.61
C GLY A 26 6.07 3.20 -12.24
N TYR A 27 5.18 3.72 -11.39
CA TYR A 27 4.85 3.14 -10.10
C TYR A 27 4.02 1.85 -10.25
N VAL A 28 2.85 1.91 -10.90
CA VAL A 28 1.92 0.77 -10.94
C VAL A 28 2.35 -0.35 -11.88
N ALA A 29 3.38 -0.14 -12.70
CA ALA A 29 3.97 -1.14 -13.58
C ALA A 29 5.49 -1.25 -13.42
N HIS A 30 6.00 -0.93 -12.21
CA HIS A 30 7.42 -1.01 -11.88
C HIS A 30 7.99 -2.42 -12.08
N ASP A 31 9.30 -2.53 -12.34
CA ASP A 31 9.96 -3.81 -12.58
C ASP A 31 9.84 -4.77 -11.39
N PHE A 32 9.78 -4.25 -10.17
CA PHE A 32 9.48 -5.04 -8.96
C PHE A 32 8.13 -5.75 -9.08
N VAL A 33 7.07 -5.02 -9.43
CA VAL A 33 5.70 -5.54 -9.60
C VAL A 33 5.66 -6.55 -10.76
N ARG A 34 6.30 -6.23 -11.89
CA ARG A 34 6.38 -7.15 -13.03
C ARG A 34 7.12 -8.45 -12.71
N ALA A 35 8.23 -8.36 -11.98
CA ALA A 35 9.00 -9.53 -11.54
C ALA A 35 8.23 -10.37 -10.52
N LEU A 36 7.43 -9.74 -9.65
CA LEU A 36 6.52 -10.40 -8.72
C LEU A 36 5.44 -11.18 -9.50
N GLY A 37 4.79 -10.54 -10.48
CA GLY A 37 3.83 -11.19 -11.38
C GLY A 37 4.40 -12.37 -12.16
N ARG A 38 5.65 -12.26 -12.63
CA ARG A 38 6.35 -13.33 -13.36
C ARG A 38 6.89 -14.43 -12.46
N GLY A 39 6.90 -14.24 -11.14
CA GLY A 39 7.51 -15.16 -10.19
C GLY A 39 9.05 -15.21 -10.28
N THR A 40 9.67 -14.13 -10.77
CA THR A 40 11.13 -14.03 -10.99
C THR A 40 11.81 -13.02 -10.08
N LEU A 41 11.05 -12.31 -9.23
CA LEU A 41 11.62 -11.40 -8.24
C LEU A 41 12.62 -12.17 -7.35
N PRO A 42 13.82 -11.64 -7.07
CA PRO A 42 14.72 -12.28 -6.12
C PRO A 42 14.12 -12.34 -4.72
N GLU A 43 14.18 -13.50 -4.07
CA GLU A 43 13.63 -13.69 -2.72
C GLU A 43 14.15 -12.65 -1.72
N ALA A 44 15.44 -12.32 -1.77
CA ALA A 44 16.03 -11.32 -0.87
C ALA A 44 15.39 -9.93 -1.02
N ALA A 45 15.00 -9.55 -2.25
CA ALA A 45 14.29 -8.29 -2.49
C ALA A 45 12.86 -8.35 -1.93
N PHE A 46 12.17 -9.47 -2.08
CA PHE A 46 10.82 -9.65 -1.54
C PHE A 46 10.80 -9.66 -0.01
N ARG A 47 11.74 -10.37 0.63
CA ARG A 47 11.89 -10.36 2.09
C ARG A 47 12.20 -8.96 2.63
N HIS A 48 13.07 -8.22 1.94
CA HIS A 48 13.34 -6.82 2.31
C HIS A 48 12.08 -5.96 2.21
N PHE A 49 11.32 -6.12 1.12
CA PHE A 49 10.03 -5.45 0.96
C PHE A 49 9.07 -5.79 2.11
N LEU A 50 8.86 -7.07 2.47
CA LEU A 50 7.96 -7.47 3.55
C LEU A 50 8.32 -6.86 4.91
N ILE A 51 9.62 -6.78 5.23
CA ILE A 51 10.10 -6.13 6.46
C ILE A 51 9.75 -4.64 6.44
N GLN A 52 10.02 -3.97 5.32
CA GLN A 52 9.75 -2.53 5.19
C GLN A 52 8.26 -2.21 5.14
N ASP A 53 7.45 -3.09 4.56
CA ASP A 53 6.00 -2.97 4.48
C ASP A 53 5.36 -3.09 5.88
N TYR A 54 5.87 -3.99 6.73
CA TYR A 54 5.47 -4.05 8.14
C TYR A 54 5.70 -2.70 8.86
N LEU A 55 6.89 -2.10 8.68
CA LEU A 55 7.21 -0.79 9.27
C LEU A 55 6.36 0.33 8.65
N PHE A 56 6.07 0.25 7.35
CA PHE A 56 5.17 1.17 6.64
C PHE A 56 3.76 1.12 7.22
N LEU A 57 3.19 -0.07 7.42
CA LEU A 57 1.82 -0.27 7.92
C LEU A 57 1.60 0.36 9.30
N ILE A 58 2.61 0.37 10.17
CA ILE A 58 2.56 1.07 11.46
C ILE A 58 2.29 2.57 11.26
N HIS A 59 3.00 3.22 10.34
CA HIS A 59 2.80 4.65 10.08
C HIS A 59 1.56 4.92 9.23
N PHE A 60 1.17 3.96 8.38
CA PHE A 60 -0.07 4.02 7.64
C PHE A 60 -1.28 4.01 8.60
N ALA A 61 -1.27 3.15 9.62
CA ALA A 61 -2.25 3.16 10.69
C ALA A 61 -2.28 4.51 11.44
N ARG A 62 -1.11 5.08 11.74
CA ARG A 62 -1.01 6.42 12.37
C ARG A 62 -1.59 7.52 11.48
N ALA A 63 -1.39 7.45 10.16
CA ALA A 63 -1.96 8.42 9.22
C ALA A 63 -3.49 8.30 9.14
N HIS A 64 -4.04 7.08 9.18
CA HIS A 64 -5.49 6.89 9.28
C HIS A 64 -6.07 7.37 10.62
N ALA A 65 -5.34 7.20 11.73
CA ALA A 65 -5.73 7.80 13.01
C ALA A 65 -5.73 9.34 12.94
N LEU A 66 -4.74 9.94 12.27
CA LEU A 66 -4.69 11.38 12.02
C LEU A 66 -5.88 11.86 11.17
N ALA A 67 -6.36 11.05 10.22
CA ALA A 67 -7.57 11.36 9.46
C ALA A 67 -8.80 11.46 10.39
N GLY A 68 -8.92 10.56 11.37
CA GLY A 68 -9.97 10.64 12.39
C GLY A 68 -9.87 11.90 13.26
N PHE A 69 -8.65 12.32 13.61
CA PHE A 69 -8.42 13.57 14.32
C PHE A 69 -8.77 14.82 13.50
N LYS A 70 -8.50 14.80 12.19
CA LYS A 70 -8.76 15.93 11.27
C LYS A 70 -10.23 16.01 10.82
N ALA A 71 -10.98 14.93 10.96
CA ALA A 71 -12.38 14.85 10.54
C ALA A 71 -13.29 15.75 11.37
N THR A 72 -14.26 16.39 10.70
CA THR A 72 -15.28 17.26 11.34
C THR A 72 -16.66 16.63 11.38
N GLN A 73 -16.86 15.53 10.64
CA GLN A 73 -18.11 14.77 10.59
C GLN A 73 -17.95 13.42 11.25
N LEU A 74 -18.96 12.98 12.01
CA LEU A 74 -18.94 11.68 12.68
C LEU A 74 -18.80 10.50 11.70
N ALA A 75 -19.35 10.62 10.49
CA ALA A 75 -19.19 9.61 9.45
C ALA A 75 -17.72 9.40 9.06
N ASP A 76 -16.97 10.49 8.89
CA ASP A 76 -15.55 10.45 8.54
C ASP A 76 -14.69 9.90 9.68
N ILE A 77 -15.02 10.26 10.94
CA ILE A 77 -14.37 9.69 12.13
C ILE A 77 -14.58 8.17 12.18
N ARG A 78 -15.80 7.69 11.91
CA ARG A 78 -16.11 6.26 11.87
C ARG A 78 -15.33 5.54 10.76
N ALA A 79 -15.24 6.15 9.57
CA ALA A 79 -14.47 5.59 8.47
C ALA A 79 -12.97 5.49 8.79
N ALA A 80 -12.40 6.53 9.40
CA ALA A 80 -11.01 6.52 9.85
C ALA A 80 -10.76 5.45 10.93
N ALA A 81 -11.64 5.33 11.93
CA ALA A 81 -11.54 4.29 12.95
C ALA A 81 -11.62 2.88 12.36
N ALA A 82 -12.55 2.65 11.42
CA ALA A 82 -12.65 1.38 10.71
C ALA A 82 -11.38 1.06 9.91
N ALA A 83 -10.76 2.05 9.27
CA ALA A 83 -9.50 1.87 8.56
C ALA A 83 -8.35 1.51 9.51
N VAL A 84 -8.25 2.16 10.68
CA VAL A 84 -7.24 1.80 11.70
C VAL A 84 -7.44 0.37 12.18
N THR A 85 -8.67 -0.05 12.48
CA THR A 85 -8.97 -1.44 12.83
C THR A 85 -8.63 -2.42 11.70
N ALA A 86 -8.95 -2.06 10.45
CA ALA A 86 -8.61 -2.90 9.30
C ALA A 86 -7.09 -3.10 9.18
N ILE A 87 -6.28 -2.06 9.44
CA ILE A 87 -4.82 -2.18 9.39
C ILE A 87 -4.29 -2.97 10.60
N VAL A 88 -4.64 -2.56 11.81
CA VAL A 88 -4.03 -3.08 13.05
C VAL A 88 -4.53 -4.47 13.42
N ASP A 89 -5.84 -4.72 13.29
CA ASP A 89 -6.46 -5.96 13.78
C ASP A 89 -6.69 -6.99 12.68
N VAL A 90 -6.55 -6.61 11.39
CA VAL A 90 -6.76 -7.52 10.26
C VAL A 90 -5.51 -7.65 9.40
N GLU A 91 -5.04 -6.57 8.78
CA GLU A 91 -3.92 -6.60 7.84
C GLU A 91 -2.59 -6.97 8.51
N MET A 92 -2.24 -6.34 9.64
CA MET A 92 -0.98 -6.62 10.33
C MET A 92 -0.85 -8.07 10.82
N PRO A 93 -1.85 -8.70 11.47
CA PRO A 93 -1.79 -10.12 11.81
C PRO A 93 -1.66 -11.04 10.60
N LEU A 94 -2.36 -10.73 9.49
CA LEU A 94 -2.24 -11.46 8.24
C LEU A 94 -0.82 -11.32 7.65
N HIS A 95 -0.27 -10.10 7.66
CA HIS A 95 1.09 -9.82 7.19
C HIS A 95 2.13 -10.58 8.00
N VAL A 96 2.01 -10.59 9.34
CA VAL A 96 2.91 -11.35 10.23
C VAL A 96 2.80 -12.85 9.94
N SER A 97 1.59 -13.38 9.82
CA SER A 97 1.38 -14.79 9.50
C SER A 97 1.96 -15.17 8.13
N TYR A 98 1.82 -14.30 7.13
CA TYR A 98 2.40 -14.48 5.80
C TYR A 98 3.93 -14.46 5.86
N CYS A 99 4.50 -13.47 6.54
CA CYS A 99 5.95 -13.30 6.70
C CYS A 99 6.62 -14.48 7.41
N ALA A 100 5.90 -15.18 8.30
CA ALA A 100 6.41 -16.38 8.97
C ALA A 100 6.76 -17.51 7.97
N ALA A 101 5.99 -17.65 6.88
CA ALA A 101 6.30 -18.62 5.81
C ALA A 101 7.61 -18.27 5.07
N TRP A 102 8.00 -16.99 5.10
CA TRP A 102 9.27 -16.50 4.61
C TRP A 102 10.36 -16.47 5.71
N GLY A 103 10.14 -17.08 6.88
CA GLY A 103 11.13 -17.13 7.95
C GLY A 103 11.48 -15.74 8.51
N LEU A 104 10.49 -14.86 8.60
CA LEU A 104 10.57 -13.55 9.24
C LEU A 104 9.65 -13.55 10.47
N SER A 105 10.19 -13.26 11.66
CA SER A 105 9.39 -13.05 12.87
C SER A 105 8.94 -11.60 13.00
N GLU A 106 7.87 -11.37 13.77
CA GLU A 106 7.39 -10.01 14.05
C GLU A 106 8.46 -9.18 14.76
N GLU A 107 9.20 -9.78 15.71
CA GLU A 107 10.29 -9.09 16.41
C GLU A 107 11.43 -8.68 15.47
N GLN A 108 11.75 -9.53 14.48
CA GLN A 108 12.74 -9.20 13.47
C GLN A 108 12.29 -8.03 12.58
N MET A 109 11.02 -8.01 12.17
CA MET A 109 10.47 -6.92 11.37
C MET A 109 10.38 -5.62 12.17
N ALA A 110 9.88 -5.68 13.41
CA ALA A 110 9.75 -4.53 14.30
C ALA A 110 11.10 -3.95 14.75
N GLY A 111 12.14 -4.80 14.87
CA GLY A 111 13.50 -4.39 15.23
C GLY A 111 14.35 -3.92 14.05
N ALA A 112 13.86 -4.02 12.81
CA ALA A 112 14.60 -3.60 11.63
C ALA A 112 14.65 -2.07 11.50
N PRO A 113 15.74 -1.50 10.97
CA PRO A 113 15.77 -0.08 10.64
C PRO A 113 14.81 0.24 9.48
N GLU A 114 14.13 1.38 9.57
CA GLU A 114 13.41 1.93 8.43
C GLU A 114 14.39 2.28 7.31
N ALA A 115 14.11 1.81 6.10
CA ALA A 115 14.79 2.26 4.90
C ALA A 115 14.48 3.75 4.65
N MET A 116 15.38 4.43 3.94
CA MET A 116 15.24 5.86 3.67
C MET A 116 13.95 6.15 2.91
N GLU A 117 13.57 5.28 1.99
CA GLU A 117 12.40 5.35 1.14
C GLU A 117 11.10 5.18 1.96
N THR A 118 11.06 4.19 2.85
CA THR A 118 9.96 3.95 3.80
C THR A 118 9.75 5.17 4.69
N MET A 119 10.84 5.70 5.26
CA MET A 119 10.79 6.90 6.08
C MET A 119 10.34 8.11 5.27
N ALA A 120 10.94 8.37 4.11
CA ALA A 120 10.61 9.52 3.27
C ALA A 120 9.12 9.54 2.92
N TYR A 121 8.56 8.40 2.52
CA TYR A 121 7.14 8.33 2.16
C TYR A 121 6.24 8.53 3.40
N THR A 122 6.43 7.74 4.45
CA THR A 122 5.56 7.80 5.63
C THR A 122 5.61 9.16 6.34
N ARG A 123 6.80 9.78 6.41
CA ARG A 123 6.95 11.13 6.99
C ARG A 123 6.30 12.20 6.11
N PHE A 124 6.42 12.11 4.78
CA PHE A 124 5.71 13.02 3.88
C PHE A 124 4.19 12.97 4.09
N VAL A 125 3.60 11.78 4.15
CA VAL A 125 2.14 11.62 4.35
C VAL A 125 1.69 12.24 5.67
N LEU A 126 2.38 11.91 6.77
CA LEU A 126 2.07 12.44 8.09
C LEU A 126 2.26 13.96 8.15
N GLU A 127 3.34 14.49 7.58
CA GLU A 127 3.61 15.93 7.54
C GLU A 127 2.52 16.68 6.76
N ARG A 128 2.14 16.18 5.57
CA ARG A 128 1.07 16.78 4.77
C ARG A 128 -0.25 16.81 5.52
N GLY A 129 -0.61 15.73 6.22
CA GLY A 129 -1.81 15.72 7.05
C GLY A 129 -1.73 16.62 8.27
N LEU A 130 -0.56 16.77 8.90
CA LEU A 130 -0.38 17.64 10.05
C LEU A 130 -0.46 19.12 9.65
N ALA A 131 0.26 19.52 8.60
CA ALA A 131 0.33 20.89 8.11
C ALA A 131 -0.95 21.33 7.39
N GLY A 132 -1.66 20.39 6.76
CA GLY A 132 -2.86 20.62 5.98
C GLY A 132 -4.16 20.22 6.68
N ASP A 133 -5.20 20.03 5.88
CA ASP A 133 -6.50 19.53 6.31
C ASP A 133 -6.71 18.04 5.97
N LEU A 134 -7.95 17.55 6.11
CA LEU A 134 -8.29 16.17 5.79
C LEU A 134 -8.09 15.85 4.29
N LEU A 135 -8.32 16.80 3.39
CA LEU A 135 -8.15 16.61 1.96
C LEU A 135 -6.66 16.47 1.61
N ASP A 136 -5.79 17.30 2.21
CA ASP A 136 -4.33 17.17 2.05
C ASP A 136 -3.84 15.75 2.43
N LEU A 137 -4.32 15.25 3.57
CA LEU A 137 -3.99 13.91 4.04
C LEU A 137 -4.53 12.81 3.11
N GLN A 138 -5.80 12.92 2.70
CA GLN A 138 -6.42 11.95 1.79
C GLN A 138 -5.71 11.89 0.43
N VAL A 139 -5.30 13.05 -0.11
CA VAL A 139 -4.52 13.12 -1.35
C VAL A 139 -3.14 12.46 -1.17
N ALA A 140 -2.49 12.63 -0.02
CA ALA A 140 -1.20 11.99 0.26
C ALA A 140 -1.30 10.47 0.48
N LEU A 141 -2.42 9.99 1.03
CA LEU A 141 -2.70 8.56 1.24
C LEU A 141 -3.13 7.82 -0.04
N ALA A 142 -3.87 8.50 -0.93
CA ALA A 142 -4.50 7.88 -2.08
C ALA A 142 -3.57 7.07 -3.00
N PRO A 143 -2.31 7.50 -3.29
CA PRO A 143 -1.41 6.73 -4.13
C PRO A 143 -1.16 5.30 -3.65
N CYS A 144 -1.04 5.07 -2.33
CA CYS A 144 -0.81 3.73 -1.78
C CYS A 144 -2.01 2.82 -2.07
N LEU A 145 -3.20 3.22 -1.63
CA LEU A 145 -4.42 2.43 -1.75
C LEU A 145 -4.78 2.14 -3.21
N VAL A 146 -4.78 3.20 -4.03
CA VAL A 146 -5.22 3.08 -5.43
C VAL A 146 -4.13 2.46 -6.30
N GLY A 147 -2.86 2.73 -6.00
CA GLY A 147 -1.73 2.16 -6.71
C GLY A 147 -1.60 0.65 -6.51
N TYR A 148 -1.82 0.14 -5.29
CA TYR A 148 -1.89 -1.30 -5.03
C TYR A 148 -3.07 -1.93 -5.78
N GLY A 149 -4.25 -1.32 -5.73
CA GLY A 149 -5.42 -1.79 -6.47
C GLY A 149 -5.17 -1.87 -7.98
N GLU A 150 -4.64 -0.81 -8.59
CA GLU A 150 -4.34 -0.77 -10.02
C GLU A 150 -3.21 -1.74 -10.41
N SER A 151 -2.18 -1.88 -9.56
CA SER A 151 -1.09 -2.85 -9.79
C SER A 151 -1.63 -4.29 -9.76
N GLY A 152 -2.50 -4.60 -8.80
CA GLY A 152 -3.18 -5.89 -8.71
C GLY A 152 -4.03 -6.18 -9.95
N GLU A 153 -4.91 -5.25 -10.35
CA GLU A 153 -5.71 -5.39 -11.57
C GLU A 153 -4.84 -5.62 -12.82
N ARG A 154 -3.73 -4.87 -12.95
CA ARG A 154 -2.78 -5.02 -14.06
C ARG A 154 -2.13 -6.40 -14.05
N LEU A 155 -1.67 -6.88 -12.90
CA LEU A 155 -1.10 -8.22 -12.77
C LEU A 155 -2.14 -9.30 -13.09
N LEU A 156 -3.40 -9.11 -12.68
CA LEU A 156 -4.46 -10.05 -12.97
C LEU A 156 -4.80 -10.11 -14.47
N ALA A 157 -4.68 -8.98 -15.17
CA ALA A 157 -4.94 -8.89 -16.60
C ALA A 157 -3.76 -9.27 -17.50
N ASP A 158 -2.52 -9.23 -16.99
CA ASP A 158 -1.31 -9.51 -17.78
C ASP A 158 -1.15 -11.03 -18.05
N PRO A 159 -1.15 -11.48 -19.32
CA PRO A 159 -0.92 -12.89 -19.67
C PRO A 159 0.46 -13.41 -19.26
N ALA A 160 1.43 -12.53 -19.02
CA ALA A 160 2.76 -12.90 -18.52
C ALA A 160 2.77 -13.18 -17.01
N THR A 161 1.69 -12.91 -16.29
CA THR A 161 1.58 -13.23 -14.85
C THR A 161 1.47 -14.74 -14.67
N ARG A 162 2.43 -15.30 -13.94
CA ARG A 162 2.45 -16.71 -13.60
C ARG A 162 1.36 -17.00 -12.58
N ARG A 163 0.39 -17.83 -12.95
CA ARG A 163 -0.72 -18.26 -12.07
C ARG A 163 -0.37 -19.50 -11.27
N ASP A 164 0.22 -20.49 -11.91
CA ASP A 164 0.54 -21.76 -11.28
C ASP A 164 1.97 -21.79 -10.72
N GLY A 165 2.09 -22.06 -9.43
CA GLY A 165 3.37 -22.18 -8.73
C GLY A 165 4.17 -20.88 -8.69
N ASN A 166 3.52 -19.71 -8.74
CA ASN A 166 4.18 -18.45 -8.46
C ASN A 166 4.46 -18.36 -6.95
N PRO A 167 5.73 -18.22 -6.52
CA PRO A 167 6.06 -18.13 -5.09
C PRO A 167 5.42 -16.92 -4.39
N TYR A 168 5.03 -15.89 -5.15
CA TYR A 168 4.37 -14.68 -4.65
C TYR A 168 2.85 -14.69 -4.86
N GLY A 169 2.29 -15.82 -5.28
CA GLY A 169 0.89 -15.92 -5.70
C GLY A 169 -0.13 -15.62 -4.60
N GLU A 170 0.18 -15.87 -3.33
CA GLU A 170 -0.70 -15.52 -2.20
C GLU A 170 -0.72 -14.01 -1.93
N TRP A 171 0.32 -13.28 -2.33
CA TRP A 171 0.39 -11.82 -2.17
C TRP A 171 -0.35 -11.09 -3.30
N ILE A 172 -0.40 -11.66 -4.51
CA ILE A 172 -1.13 -11.14 -5.69
C ILE A 172 -2.64 -11.37 -5.54
#